data_AF-A0A6B2LSQ3-F1
#
_entry.id   AF-A0A6B2LSQ3-F1
#
_cell.length_a   1.000
_cell.length_b   1.000
_cell.length_c   1.000
_cell.angle_alpha   90.00
_cell.angle_beta   90.00
_cell.angle_gamma   90.00
#
_symmetry.space_group_name_H-M   'P 1'
#
loop_
_entity.id
_entity.type
_entity.pdbx_description
1 polymer ?
#
loop_
_entity_poly.entity_id
_entity_poly.type
_entity_poly.pdbx_seq_one_letter_code
_entity_poly.pdbx_strand_id
1 'polypeptide(L)'
;MLSSGHWKPGEDGTYFVDRNPQFFDRILDYLRHGEVDLSDLKYNELRRMQKDLDYYQIQIPQFSQLLEEKSKIQSLEKYHSYLNE
;
A
#
# COMPACT_ATOMS: atom_id res chain seq x y z
N MET A 1 -14.58 -1.38 10.14
CA MET A 1 -14.93 -0.56 8.96
C MET A 1 -16.15 -1.10 8.21
N LEU A 2 -16.19 -2.37 7.80
CA LEU A 2 -17.41 -3.00 7.25
C LEU A 2 -18.38 -3.53 8.34
N SER A 3 -17.83 -3.98 9.47
CA SER A 3 -18.59 -4.49 10.61
C SER A 3 -19.37 -3.44 11.41
N SER A 4 -19.21 -2.14 11.08
CA SER A 4 -19.92 -1.06 11.79
C SER A 4 -21.38 -0.91 11.34
N GLY A 5 -21.81 -1.62 10.29
CA GLY A 5 -23.17 -1.52 9.74
C GLY A 5 -23.47 -0.21 9.01
N HIS A 6 -22.52 0.74 8.98
CA HIS A 6 -22.66 2.02 8.27
C HIS A 6 -22.45 1.91 6.76
N TRP A 7 -21.83 0.82 6.31
CA TRP A 7 -21.60 0.55 4.89
C TRP A 7 -22.76 -0.28 4.38
N LYS A 8 -23.58 0.31 3.51
CA LYS A 8 -24.70 -0.38 2.85
C LYS A 8 -24.24 -0.83 1.46
N PRO A 9 -24.53 -2.08 1.07
CA PRO A 9 -24.27 -2.50 -0.28
C PRO A 9 -25.20 -1.80 -1.27
N GLY A 10 -24.81 -1.76 -2.54
CA GLY A 10 -25.70 -1.43 -3.65
C GLY A 10 -26.79 -2.47 -3.85
N GLU A 11 -27.68 -2.21 -4.81
CA GLU A 11 -28.80 -3.10 -5.12
C GLU A 11 -28.35 -4.52 -5.55
N ASP A 12 -27.16 -4.61 -6.13
CA ASP A 12 -26.51 -5.87 -6.54
C ASP A 12 -25.68 -6.54 -5.45
N GLY A 13 -25.67 -5.99 -4.23
CA GLY A 13 -24.89 -6.50 -3.11
C GLY A 13 -23.44 -6.01 -3.06
N THR A 14 -22.99 -5.16 -3.99
CA THR A 14 -21.60 -4.68 -4.04
C THR A 14 -21.34 -3.58 -3.02
N TYR A 15 -20.10 -3.51 -2.53
CA TYR A 15 -19.64 -2.41 -1.68
C TYR A 15 -18.73 -1.49 -2.47
N PHE A 16 -19.01 -0.18 -2.41
CA PHE A 16 -18.16 0.83 -3.01
C PHE A 16 -17.15 1.35 -1.99
N VAL A 17 -15.87 1.36 -2.39
CA VAL A 17 -14.78 1.93 -1.61
C VAL A 17 -14.16 3.06 -2.43
N ASP A 18 -14.22 4.30 -1.92
CA ASP A 18 -13.65 5.48 -2.59
C ASP A 18 -12.12 5.56 -2.40
N ARG A 19 -11.40 4.58 -2.94
CA ARG A 19 -9.94 4.48 -2.91
C ARG A 19 -9.40 4.11 -4.28
N ASN A 20 -8.12 4.40 -4.50
CA ASN A 20 -7.43 3.99 -5.72
C ASN A 20 -7.30 2.45 -5.73
N PRO A 21 -7.70 1.75 -6.81
CA PRO A 21 -7.66 0.30 -6.85
C PRO A 21 -6.24 -0.28 -7.04
N GLN A 22 -5.23 0.54 -7.33
CA GLN A 22 -3.90 0.11 -7.78
C GLN A 22 -3.24 -0.97 -6.89
N PHE A 23 -3.43 -0.92 -5.58
CA PHE A 23 -2.79 -1.86 -4.62
C PHE A 23 -3.80 -2.77 -3.91
N PHE A 24 -5.06 -2.74 -4.33
CA PHE A 24 -6.14 -3.42 -3.62
C PHE A 24 -6.03 -4.95 -3.74
N ASP A 25 -5.51 -5.45 -4.86
CA ASP A 25 -5.17 -6.86 -5.06
C ASP A 25 -4.19 -7.37 -3.98
N ARG A 26 -3.09 -6.65 -3.75
CA ARG A 26 -2.08 -6.99 -2.75
C ARG A 26 -2.60 -6.90 -1.32
N ILE A 27 -3.45 -5.91 -1.06
CA ILE A 27 -4.14 -5.78 0.23
C ILE A 27 -5.06 -7.00 0.46
N LEU A 28 -5.78 -7.44 -0.56
CA LEU A 28 -6.61 -8.64 -0.48
C LEU A 28 -5.78 -9.91 -0.28
N ASP A 29 -4.64 -10.04 -0.97
CA ASP A 29 -3.76 -11.19 -0.79
C ASP A 29 -3.22 -11.28 0.64
N TYR A 30 -2.82 -10.15 1.23
CA TYR A 30 -2.43 -10.10 2.63
C TYR A 30 -3.58 -10.51 3.56
N LEU A 31 -4.79 -9.99 3.34
CA LEU A 31 -5.95 -10.32 4.17
C LEU A 31 -6.37 -11.80 4.06
N ARG A 32 -6.13 -12.45 2.91
CA ARG A 32 -6.49 -13.86 2.68
C ARG A 32 -5.42 -14.83 3.18
N HIS A 33 -4.16 -14.52 2.93
CA HIS A 33 -3.05 -15.48 3.08
C HIS A 33 -2.08 -15.09 4.21
N GLY A 34 -2.15 -13.86 4.71
CA GLY A 34 -1.20 -13.32 5.69
C GLY A 34 0.14 -12.88 5.07
N GLU A 35 0.26 -12.93 3.74
CA GLU A 35 1.48 -12.65 3.00
C GLU A 35 1.22 -11.70 1.83
N VAL A 36 2.22 -10.89 1.47
CA VAL A 36 2.15 -9.96 0.35
C VAL A 36 3.52 -9.82 -0.30
N ASP A 37 3.57 -9.84 -1.63
CA ASP A 37 4.77 -9.46 -2.37
C ASP A 37 4.83 -7.94 -2.49
N LEU A 38 5.97 -7.34 -2.14
CA LEU A 38 6.25 -5.91 -2.23
C LEU A 38 7.60 -5.63 -2.94
N SER A 39 8.24 -6.67 -3.47
CA SER A 39 9.61 -6.63 -3.96
C SER A 39 9.79 -5.71 -5.17
N ASP A 40 8.79 -5.71 -6.06
CA ASP A 40 8.72 -4.93 -7.29
C ASP A 40 8.32 -3.46 -7.10
N LEU A 41 7.81 -3.09 -5.91
CA LEU A 41 7.34 -1.73 -5.66
C LEU A 41 8.51 -0.75 -5.45
N LYS A 42 8.38 0.41 -6.10
CA LYS A 42 9.25 1.57 -5.87
C LYS A 42 8.84 2.30 -4.60
N TYR A 43 9.75 3.11 -4.06
CA TYR A 43 9.49 3.92 -2.86
C TYR A 43 8.19 4.75 -2.95
N ASN A 44 7.95 5.40 -4.09
CA ASN A 44 6.74 6.22 -4.27
C ASN A 44 5.46 5.37 -4.28
N GLU A 45 5.53 4.13 -4.73
CA GLU A 45 4.40 3.18 -4.71
C GLU A 45 4.15 2.69 -3.29
N LEU A 46 5.20 2.32 -2.56
CA LEU A 46 5.10 1.97 -1.14
C LEU A 46 4.50 3.11 -0.30
N ARG A 47 4.85 4.37 -0.58
CA ARG A 47 4.22 5.52 0.07
C ARG A 47 2.73 5.66 -0.23
N ARG A 48 2.28 5.33 -1.44
CA ARG A 48 0.85 5.36 -1.78
C ARG A 48 0.12 4.19 -1.11
N MET A 49 0.71 3.00 -1.15
CA MET A 49 0.19 1.81 -0.46
C MET A 49 0.08 2.04 1.05
N GLN A 50 1.04 2.73 1.68
CA GLN A 50 0.96 3.09 3.10
C GLN A 50 -0.33 3.85 3.43
N LYS A 51 -0.73 4.83 2.61
CA LYS A 51 -1.97 5.59 2.79
C LYS A 51 -3.22 4.73 2.66
N ASP A 52 -3.17 3.70 1.84
CA ASP A 52 -4.27 2.74 1.71
C ASP A 52 -4.31 1.80 2.92
N LEU A 53 -3.17 1.28 3.38
CA LEU A 53 -3.07 0.49 4.61
C LEU A 53 -3.58 1.27 5.84
N ASP A 54 -3.23 2.55 5.96
CA ASP A 54 -3.72 3.44 7.01
C ASP A 54 -5.25 3.60 6.95
N TYR A 55 -5.80 3.78 5.74
CA TYR A 55 -7.25 3.89 5.53
C TYR A 55 -7.98 2.61 5.94
N TYR A 56 -7.46 1.44 5.52
CA TYR A 56 -8.03 0.14 5.85
C TYR A 56 -7.70 -0.32 7.27
N GLN A 57 -6.86 0.42 8.00
CA GLN A 57 -6.37 0.08 9.34
C GLN A 57 -5.67 -1.29 9.38
N ILE A 58 -4.92 -1.61 8.33
CA ILE A 58 -4.18 -2.86 8.19
C ILE A 58 -2.72 -2.61 8.53
N GLN A 59 -2.14 -3.49 9.34
CA GLN A 59 -0.73 -3.48 9.68
C GLN A 59 -0.06 -4.69 9.02
N ILE A 60 0.95 -4.42 8.20
CA ILE A 60 1.80 -5.45 7.58
C ILE A 60 3.14 -5.43 8.33
N PRO A 61 3.57 -6.56 8.93
CA PRO A 61 4.86 -6.65 9.58
C PRO A 61 5.99 -6.15 8.69
N GLN A 62 6.95 -5.42 9.27
CA GLN A 62 8.15 -4.94 8.59
C GLN A 62 7.91 -3.92 7.46
N PHE A 63 6.67 -3.52 7.17
CA PHE A 63 6.37 -2.55 6.10
C PHE A 63 7.06 -1.20 6.32
N SER A 64 7.05 -0.69 7.56
CA SER A 64 7.74 0.57 7.90
C SER A 64 9.25 0.48 7.67
N GLN A 65 9.86 -0.66 8.04
CA GLN A 65 11.27 -0.90 7.82
C GLN A 65 11.60 -0.92 6.31
N LEU A 66 10.81 -1.64 5.51
CA LEU A 66 10.96 -1.66 4.05
C LEU A 66 10.85 -0.26 3.44
N LEU A 67 9.90 0.54 3.92
CA LEU A 67 9.70 1.91 3.44
C LEU A 67 10.91 2.81 3.73
N GLU A 68 11.49 2.70 4.92
CA GLU A 68 12.71 3.41 5.30
C GLU A 68 13.92 2.99 4.45
N GLU A 69 14.08 1.69 4.21
CA GLU A 69 15.15 1.14 3.36
C GLU A 69 15.03 1.68 1.93
N LYS A 70 13.84 1.64 1.33
CA LYS A 70 13.58 2.16 -0.02
C LYS A 70 13.74 3.68 -0.10
N SER A 71 13.48 4.42 0.99
CA SER A 71 13.74 5.87 1.05
C SER A 71 15.23 6.19 0.95
N LYS A 72 16.08 5.40 1.62
CA LYS A 72 17.54 5.58 1.59
C LYS A 72 18.08 5.32 0.19
N ILE A 73 17.63 4.23 -0.45
CA ILE A 73 18.00 3.87 -1.83
C ILE A 73 17.63 5.00 -2.79
N GLN A 74 16.40 5.51 -2.73
CA GLN A 74 15.97 6.61 -3.61
C GLN A 74 16.83 7.88 -3.41
N SER A 75 17.23 8.17 -2.18
CA SER A 75 18.08 9.33 -1.88
C SER A 75 19.48 9.18 -2.49
N LEU A 76 20.05 7.96 -2.43
CA LEU A 76 21.35 7.65 -3.04
C LEU A 76 21.30 7.71 -4.56
N GLU A 77 20.26 7.12 -5.18
CA GLU A 77 20.05 7.20 -6.64
C GLU A 77 19.97 8.65 -7.11
N LYS A 78 19.24 9.49 -6.36
CA LYS A 78 19.13 10.92 -6.66
C LYS A 78 20.48 11.63 -6.56
N TYR A 79 21.28 11.35 -5.54
CA TYR A 79 22.62 11.92 -5.38
C TYR A 79 23.56 11.51 -6.52
N HIS A 80 23.55 10.23 -6.91
CA HIS A 80 24.33 9.75 -8.04
C HIS A 80 23.91 10.38 -9.37
N SER A 81 22.62 10.68 -9.58
CA SER A 81 22.16 11.44 -10.76
C SER A 81 22.83 12.81 -10.84
N TYR A 82 22.86 13.56 -9.73
CA TYR A 82 23.44 14.91 -9.69
C TYR A 82 24.95 14.96 -9.93
N LEU A 83 25.69 13.91 -9.58
CA LEU A 83 27.14 13.86 -9.80
C LEU A 83 27.54 13.54 -11.25
N ASN A 84 26.61 13.01 -12.04
CA ASN A 84 26.85 12.57 -13.42
C ASN A 84 26.16 13.47 -14.47
N GLU A 85 25.60 14.61 -14.04
CA GLU A 85 25.08 15.72 -14.85
C GLU A 85 26.08 16.89 -14.87
#